data_AF-A0A958AL54-F1
#
_entry.id   AF-A0A958AL54-F1
#
_cell.length_a   1.000
_cell.length_b   1.000
_cell.length_c   1.000
_cell.angle_alpha   90.00
_cell.angle_beta   90.00
_cell.angle_gamma   90.00
#
_symmetry.space_group_name_H-M   'P 1'
#
loop_
_entity.id
_entity.type
_entity.pdbx_description
1 polymer ?
#
loop_
_entity_poly.entity_id
_entity_poly.type
_entity_poly.pdbx_seq_one_letter_code
_entity_poly.pdbx_strand_id
1 'polypeptide(L)'
;QQLARELASGERTLDAQTLCTLPTAALKTELKSLKGIGDYAAHTLLMLLGHYGELPVDSEYRSFVHRHYFPSTPADALPDDKHIATLYDDWGAWKYLAYWFDHYD
;
A
#
# COMPACT_ATOMS: atom_id res chain seq x y z
N GLN A 1 15.36 11.69 11.20
CA GLN A 1 14.32 12.05 12.20
C GLN A 1 13.76 13.46 11.98
N GLN A 2 13.57 13.89 10.73
CA GLN A 2 13.08 15.24 10.44
C GLN A 2 11.60 15.38 10.82
N LEU A 3 10.74 14.47 10.35
CA LEU A 3 9.30 14.46 10.65
C LEU A 3 8.99 14.48 12.15
N ALA A 4 9.66 13.63 12.94
CA ALA A 4 9.47 13.58 14.38
C ALA A 4 9.82 14.91 15.09
N ARG A 5 10.85 15.63 14.61
CA ARG A 5 11.23 16.93 15.16
C ARG A 5 10.20 18.01 14.81
N GLU A 6 9.76 18.05 13.56
CA GLU A 6 8.74 19.01 13.10
C GLU A 6 7.40 18.84 13.84
N LEU A 7 7.01 17.60 14.14
CA LEU A 7 5.82 17.30 14.95
C LEU A 7 6.01 17.72 16.41
N ALA A 8 7.17 17.42 16.99
CA ALA A 8 7.47 17.76 18.39
C ALA A 8 7.62 19.27 18.61
N SER A 9 8.12 20.02 17.63
CA SER A 9 8.23 21.50 17.70
C SER A 9 6.94 22.22 17.31
N GLY A 10 5.95 21.52 16.74
CA GLY A 10 4.71 22.10 16.24
C GLY A 10 4.85 22.82 14.89
N GLU A 11 6.01 22.76 14.25
CA GLU A 11 6.23 23.27 12.87
C GLU A 11 5.36 22.54 11.85
N ARG A 12 4.96 21.30 12.16
CA ARG A 12 4.02 20.51 11.37
C ARG A 12 2.98 19.89 12.30
N THR A 13 1.73 19.86 11.87
CA THR A 13 0.65 19.13 12.54
C THR A 13 0.11 18.06 11.59
N LEU A 14 -0.07 16.84 12.11
CA LEU A 14 -0.85 15.79 11.44
C LEU A 14 -2.21 15.74 12.14
N ASP A 15 -3.21 16.36 11.55
CA ASP A 15 -4.57 16.32 12.08
C ASP A 15 -5.26 15.03 11.62
N ALA A 16 -5.54 14.14 12.57
CA ALA A 16 -6.24 12.89 12.31
C ALA A 16 -7.64 13.13 11.72
N GLN A 17 -8.33 14.20 12.13
CA GLN A 17 -9.67 14.52 11.62
C GLN A 17 -9.61 14.86 10.13
N THR A 18 -8.63 15.69 9.74
CA THR A 18 -8.37 16.02 8.33
C THR A 18 -7.96 14.78 7.55
N LEU A 19 -7.02 13.97 8.06
CA LEU A 19 -6.54 12.79 7.34
C LEU A 19 -7.64 11.73 7.11
N CYS A 20 -8.53 11.53 8.08
CA CYS A 20 -9.63 10.57 7.98
C CYS A 20 -10.78 11.01 7.05
N THR A 21 -10.82 12.26 6.60
CA THR A 21 -11.88 12.77 5.71
C THR A 21 -11.44 12.91 4.25
N LEU A 22 -10.15 12.76 3.97
CA LEU A 22 -9.62 12.85 2.61
C LEU A 22 -9.99 11.60 1.78
N PRO A 23 -10.31 11.78 0.48
CA PRO A 23 -10.36 10.65 -0.45
C PRO A 23 -9.00 9.93 -0.51
N THR A 24 -9.00 8.61 -0.71
CA THR A 24 -7.78 7.76 -0.71
C THR A 24 -6.63 8.35 -1.56
N ALA A 25 -6.92 8.82 -2.77
CA ALA A 25 -5.90 9.39 -3.66
C ALA A 25 -5.30 10.71 -3.14
N ALA A 26 -6.11 11.55 -2.48
CA ALA A 26 -5.64 12.78 -1.86
C ALA A 26 -4.81 12.47 -0.61
N LEU A 27 -5.29 11.55 0.24
CA LEU A 27 -4.56 11.07 1.41
C LEU A 27 -3.20 10.47 1.02
N LYS A 28 -3.14 9.66 -0.04
CA LYS A 28 -1.88 9.11 -0.57
C LYS A 28 -0.90 10.21 -0.98
N THR A 29 -1.39 11.24 -1.65
CA THR A 29 -0.57 12.39 -2.07
C THR A 29 -0.01 13.12 -0.84
N GLU A 30 -0.84 13.38 0.16
CA GLU A 30 -0.42 13.99 1.42
C GLU A 30 0.63 13.14 2.16
N LEU A 31 0.42 11.82 2.26
CA LEU A 31 1.38 10.89 2.85
C LEU A 31 2.72 10.91 2.10
N LYS A 32 2.70 10.86 0.75
CA LYS A 32 3.91 10.92 -0.08
C LYS A 32 4.64 12.26 -0.03
N SER A 33 3.97 13.34 0.41
CA SER A 33 4.63 14.63 0.65
C SER A 33 5.59 14.58 1.86
N LEU A 34 5.39 13.62 2.76
CA LEU A 34 6.24 13.43 3.92
C LEU A 34 7.57 12.78 3.49
N LYS A 35 8.67 13.44 3.83
CA LYS A 35 10.01 12.97 3.49
C LYS A 35 10.27 11.57 4.04
N GLY A 36 10.62 10.64 3.15
CA GLY A 36 10.89 9.24 3.48
C GLY A 36 9.71 8.30 3.22
N ILE A 37 8.56 8.83 2.78
CA ILE A 37 7.39 8.01 2.41
C ILE A 37 7.37 7.82 0.89
N GLY A 38 7.91 6.68 0.45
CA GLY A 38 7.76 6.20 -0.93
C GLY A 38 6.45 5.44 -1.14
N ASP A 39 6.24 4.89 -2.34
CA ASP A 39 4.99 4.17 -2.67
C ASP A 39 4.73 3.00 -1.72
N TYR A 40 5.74 2.20 -1.39
CA TYR A 40 5.59 1.12 -0.40
C TYR A 40 5.01 1.61 0.93
N ALA A 41 5.69 2.59 1.56
CA ALA A 41 5.27 3.14 2.84
C ALA A 41 3.89 3.80 2.76
N ALA A 42 3.56 4.45 1.64
CA ALA A 42 2.24 5.06 1.45
C ALA A 42 1.11 4.02 1.43
N HIS A 43 1.25 2.91 0.69
CA HIS A 43 0.22 1.86 0.68
C HIS A 43 0.07 1.19 2.04
N THR A 44 1.17 0.92 2.76
CA THR A 44 1.12 0.37 4.11
C THR A 44 0.39 1.31 5.07
N LEU A 45 0.67 2.62 5.01
CA LEU A 45 -0.03 3.61 5.84
C LEU A 45 -1.51 3.75 5.48
N LEU A 46 -1.85 3.73 4.19
CA LEU A 46 -3.25 3.72 3.75
C LEU A 46 -4.01 2.52 4.34
N MET A 47 -3.41 1.32 4.29
CA MET A 47 -3.98 0.13 4.93
C MET A 47 -4.18 0.32 6.43
N LEU A 48 -3.18 0.83 7.16
CA LEU A 48 -3.29 1.09 8.61
C LEU A 48 -4.37 2.13 8.95
N LEU A 49 -4.65 3.05 8.02
CA LEU A 49 -5.69 4.07 8.12
C LEU A 49 -7.06 3.60 7.62
N GLY A 50 -7.21 2.32 7.21
CA GLY A 50 -8.49 1.75 6.78
C GLY A 50 -8.79 1.85 5.28
N HIS A 51 -7.83 2.29 4.47
CA HIS A 51 -7.97 2.42 3.01
C HIS A 51 -7.37 1.20 2.31
N TYR A 52 -8.17 0.15 2.13
CA TYR A 52 -7.72 -1.16 1.60
C TYR A 52 -7.84 -1.31 0.08
N GLY A 53 -8.23 -0.25 -0.63
CA GLY A 53 -8.56 -0.30 -2.05
C GLY A 53 -7.38 -0.26 -3.01
N GLU A 54 -6.14 -0.22 -2.52
CA GLU A 54 -4.94 -0.16 -3.34
C GLU A 54 -3.96 -1.25 -2.93
N LEU A 55 -3.38 -1.96 -3.90
CA LEU A 55 -2.36 -2.98 -3.65
C LEU A 55 -0.98 -2.47 -4.06
N PRO A 56 0.05 -2.65 -3.21
CA PRO A 56 1.41 -2.37 -3.61
C PRO A 56 1.92 -3.48 -4.53
N VAL A 57 2.29 -3.15 -5.78
CA VAL A 57 3.02 -4.07 -6.66
C VAL A 57 4.51 -3.90 -6.44
N ASP A 58 4.99 -4.31 -5.26
CA ASP A 58 6.39 -4.26 -4.86
C ASP A 58 7.07 -5.64 -4.99
N SER A 59 8.31 -5.76 -4.53
CA SER A 59 9.05 -7.04 -4.60
C SER A 59 8.43 -8.11 -3.70
N GLU A 60 7.82 -7.74 -2.59
CA GLU A 60 7.18 -8.67 -1.65
C GLU A 60 5.90 -9.25 -2.24
N TYR A 61 5.03 -8.40 -2.78
CA TYR A 61 3.81 -8.80 -3.48
C TYR A 61 4.12 -9.68 -4.68
N ARG A 62 5.10 -9.30 -5.53
CA ARG A 62 5.54 -10.13 -6.67
C ARG A 62 6.00 -11.51 -6.21
N SER A 63 6.79 -11.55 -5.14
CA SER A 63 7.32 -12.79 -4.59
C SER A 63 6.22 -13.68 -4.01
N PHE A 64 5.24 -13.09 -3.33
CA PHE A 64 4.05 -13.80 -2.87
C PHE A 64 3.22 -14.35 -4.03
N VAL A 65 2.85 -13.51 -5.00
CA VAL A 65 2.02 -13.89 -6.15
C VAL A 65 2.68 -15.02 -6.94
N HIS A 66 3.99 -14.94 -7.16
CA HIS A 66 4.74 -15.99 -7.83
C HIS A 66 4.63 -17.33 -7.10
N ARG A 67 4.86 -17.35 -5.78
CA ARG A 67 4.77 -18.59 -4.99
C ARG A 67 3.35 -19.14 -4.88
N HIS A 68 2.35 -18.26 -4.73
CA HIS A 68 0.99 -18.66 -4.40
C HIS A 68 0.17 -18.98 -5.65
N TYR A 69 0.20 -18.13 -6.68
CA TYR A 69 -0.63 -18.27 -7.88
C TYR A 69 0.11 -18.87 -9.09
N PHE A 70 1.44 -18.75 -9.14
CA PHE A 70 2.25 -19.19 -10.29
C PHE A 70 3.43 -20.09 -9.91
N PRO A 71 3.26 -21.12 -9.06
CA PRO A 71 4.38 -21.87 -8.46
C PRO A 71 5.25 -22.62 -9.46
N SER A 72 4.73 -22.95 -10.65
CA SER A 72 5.46 -23.65 -11.71
C SER A 72 6.05 -22.73 -12.78
N THR A 73 5.81 -21.43 -12.69
CA THR A 73 6.27 -20.45 -13.67
C THR A 73 7.69 -19.99 -13.30
N PRO A 74 8.65 -19.89 -14.23
CA PRO A 74 9.93 -19.22 -13.98
C PRO A 74 9.74 -17.73 -13.65
N ALA A 75 10.60 -17.14 -12.81
CA ALA A 75 10.43 -15.75 -12.34
C ALA A 75 10.47 -14.71 -13.48
N ASP A 76 11.20 -14.99 -14.55
CA ASP A 76 11.29 -14.18 -15.77
C ASP A 76 10.08 -14.32 -16.71
N ALA A 77 9.22 -15.31 -16.46
CA ALA A 77 7.97 -15.56 -17.18
C ALA A 77 6.72 -15.20 -16.38
N LEU A 78 6.87 -14.52 -15.23
CA LEU A 78 5.74 -14.04 -14.43
C LEU A 78 4.93 -13.01 -15.25
N PRO A 79 3.59 -12.98 -15.11
CA PRO A 79 2.79 -11.91 -15.70
C PRO A 79 3.26 -10.52 -15.26
N ASP A 80 3.03 -9.52 -16.11
CA ASP A 80 3.45 -8.15 -15.83
C ASP A 80 2.74 -7.56 -14.60
N ASP A 81 3.29 -6.45 -14.10
CA ASP A 81 2.77 -5.75 -12.91
C ASP A 81 1.29 -5.37 -13.03
N LYS A 82 0.83 -5.06 -14.24
CA LYS A 82 -0.58 -4.70 -14.47
C LYS A 82 -1.47 -5.92 -14.29
N HIS A 83 -1.05 -7.06 -14.81
CA HIS A 83 -1.80 -8.30 -14.68
C HIS A 83 -1.85 -8.79 -13.23
N ILE A 84 -0.72 -8.78 -12.52
CA ILE A 84 -0.72 -9.23 -11.12
C ILE A 84 -1.45 -8.25 -10.19
N ALA A 85 -1.58 -6.98 -10.57
CA ALA A 85 -2.38 -6.00 -9.82
C ALA A 85 -3.88 -6.28 -9.85
N THR A 86 -4.38 -7.02 -10.85
CA THR A 86 -5.82 -7.31 -11.00
C THR A 86 -6.26 -8.57 -10.27
N LEU A 87 -5.35 -9.35 -9.68
CA LEU A 87 -5.66 -10.66 -9.05
C LEU A 87 -6.74 -10.57 -7.95
N TYR A 88 -6.84 -9.40 -7.31
CA TYR A 88 -7.80 -9.14 -6.24
C TYR A 88 -8.87 -8.11 -6.63
N ASP A 89 -9.06 -7.77 -7.91
CA ASP A 89 -10.01 -6.72 -8.30
C ASP A 89 -11.47 -7.04 -7.92
N ASP A 90 -11.83 -8.32 -7.86
CA ASP A 90 -13.16 -8.78 -7.42
C ASP A 90 -13.48 -8.39 -5.96
N TRP A 91 -12.46 -8.11 -5.15
CA TRP A 91 -12.60 -7.64 -3.77
C TRP A 91 -12.81 -6.11 -3.66
N GLY A 92 -12.68 -5.38 -4.77
CA GLY A 92 -12.94 -3.95 -4.85
C GLY A 92 -12.16 -3.14 -3.81
N ALA A 93 -12.88 -2.42 -2.95
CA ALA A 93 -12.29 -1.59 -1.89
C ALA A 93 -11.56 -2.38 -0.79
N TRP A 94 -11.70 -3.72 -0.77
CA TRP A 94 -11.14 -4.60 0.26
C TRP A 94 -9.96 -5.43 -0.22
N LYS A 95 -9.46 -5.17 -1.44
CA LYS A 95 -8.44 -6.01 -2.07
C LYS A 95 -7.13 -6.14 -1.30
N TYR A 96 -6.71 -5.10 -0.58
CA TYR A 96 -5.56 -5.20 0.31
C TYR A 96 -5.82 -6.18 1.46
N LEU A 97 -7.02 -6.17 2.07
CA LEU A 97 -7.33 -7.13 3.14
C LEU A 97 -7.34 -8.57 2.62
N ALA A 98 -7.91 -8.81 1.45
CA ALA A 98 -7.90 -10.14 0.83
C ALA A 98 -6.47 -10.64 0.59
N TYR A 99 -5.61 -9.80 -0.01
CA TYR A 99 -4.19 -10.09 -0.11
C TYR A 99 -3.53 -10.35 1.24
N TRP A 100 -3.85 -9.54 2.25
CA TRP A 100 -3.25 -9.68 3.56
C TRP A 100 -3.65 -11.02 4.21
N PHE A 101 -4.89 -11.47 4.10
CA PHE A 101 -5.27 -12.79 4.60
C PHE A 101 -4.58 -13.91 3.81
N ASP A 102 -4.61 -13.88 2.48
CA ASP A 102 -3.96 -14.92 1.66
C ASP A 102 -2.44 -15.01 1.88
N HIS A 103 -1.80 -13.91 2.26
CA HIS A 103 -0.36 -13.88 2.52
C HIS A 103 0.04 -14.57 3.84
N TYR A 104 -0.85 -14.58 4.83
CA TYR A 104 -0.55 -15.07 6.19
C TYR A 104 -1.38 -16.29 6.62
N ASP A 105 -2.27 -16.80 5.76
CA ASP A 105 -2.87 -18.14 5.88
C ASP A 105 -1.85 -19.26 5.59
#